data_AF-A0A7C2U2C4-F1
#
_entry.id   AF-A0A7C2U2C4-F1
#
_cell.length_a   1.000
_cell.length_b   1.000
_cell.length_c   1.000
_cell.angle_alpha   90.00
_cell.angle_beta   90.00
_cell.angle_gamma   90.00
#
_symmetry.space_group_name_H-M   'P 1'
#
loop_
_entity.id
_entity.type
_entity.pdbx_description
1 polymer ?
#
loop_
_entity_poly.entity_id
_entity_poly.type
_entity_poly.pdbx_seq_one_letter_code
_entity_poly.pdbx_strand_id
1 'polypeptide(L)'
;MAAELNSPQSLAALWIGLAFVASLLSIRLGISVALTEIVLGAIAGNVLGLEPNEWVNFLAALGSVLLTNLAGAEVEPWVLRARFRETVSIGLVAFAAPFLGAFLSCWRWPAGWSLSCGGCQRGTWARPSPW
;
A
#
# COMPACT_ATOMS: atom_id res chain seq x y z
N MET A 1 -19.67 5.55 -23.71
CA MET A 1 -18.36 4.92 -23.42
C MET A 1 -18.21 4.46 -21.97
N ALA A 2 -18.65 5.22 -20.96
CA ALA A 2 -18.58 4.78 -19.55
C ALA A 2 -19.51 3.60 -19.18
N ALA A 3 -20.58 3.36 -19.95
CA ALA A 3 -21.56 2.30 -19.65
C ALA A 3 -21.13 0.87 -20.08
N GLU A 4 -20.15 0.73 -20.97
CA GLU A 4 -19.70 -0.58 -21.51
C GLU A 4 -18.62 -1.26 -20.63
N LEU A 5 -17.99 -0.52 -19.70
CA LEU A 5 -16.95 -1.01 -18.80
C LEU A 5 -17.49 -1.51 -17.45
N ASN A 6 -18.81 -1.72 -17.30
CA ASN A 6 -19.41 -2.22 -16.07
C ASN A 6 -19.52 -3.75 -16.01
N SER A 7 -18.92 -4.46 -16.98
CA SER A 7 -18.80 -5.91 -16.94
C SER A 7 -17.56 -6.29 -16.11
N PRO A 8 -17.64 -7.25 -15.17
CA PRO A 8 -16.53 -7.59 -14.28
C PRO A 8 -15.28 -8.05 -15.04
N GLN A 9 -15.42 -8.62 -16.24
CA GLN A 9 -14.31 -9.07 -17.07
C GLN A 9 -13.52 -7.90 -17.66
N SER A 10 -14.19 -6.82 -18.05
CA SER A 10 -13.53 -5.62 -18.60
C SER A 10 -12.70 -4.89 -17.54
N LEU A 11 -13.22 -4.80 -16.31
CA LEU A 11 -12.50 -4.26 -15.16
C LEU A 11 -11.30 -5.12 -14.81
N ALA A 12 -11.45 -6.45 -14.83
CA ALA A 12 -10.33 -7.37 -14.61
C ALA A 12 -9.23 -7.21 -15.67
N ALA A 13 -9.60 -7.11 -16.95
CA ALA A 13 -8.66 -6.88 -18.03
C ALA A 13 -7.91 -5.55 -17.88
N LEU A 14 -8.59 -4.49 -17.41
CA LEU A 14 -7.95 -3.20 -17.12
C LEU A 14 -6.95 -3.28 -15.96
N TRP A 15 -7.32 -3.90 -14.83
CA TRP A 15 -6.42 -4.06 -13.69
C TRP A 15 -5.17 -4.87 -14.05
N ILE A 16 -5.35 -6.01 -14.71
CA ILE A 16 -4.24 -6.87 -15.13
C ILE A 16 -3.41 -6.20 -16.23
N GLY A 17 -4.06 -5.53 -17.18
CA GLY A 17 -3.39 -4.76 -18.23
C GLY A 17 -2.52 -3.64 -17.66
N LEU A 18 -3.01 -2.93 -16.65
CA LEU A 18 -2.26 -1.89 -15.96
C LEU A 18 -1.05 -2.46 -15.22
N ALA A 19 -1.21 -3.58 -14.51
CA ALA A 19 -0.10 -4.27 -13.83
C ALA A 19 0.96 -4.78 -14.82
N PHE A 20 0.53 -5.27 -15.98
CA PHE A 20 1.43 -5.69 -17.06
C PHE A 20 2.22 -4.51 -17.65
N VAL A 21 1.54 -3.39 -17.94
CA VAL A 21 2.20 -2.15 -18.40
C VAL A 21 3.18 -1.64 -17.34
N ALA A 22 2.81 -1.69 -16.05
CA ALA A 22 3.68 -1.32 -14.94
C ALA A 22 4.96 -2.18 -14.90
N SER A 23 4.81 -3.49 -15.08
CA SER A 23 5.93 -4.42 -15.13
C SER A 23 6.86 -4.14 -16.33
N LEU A 24 6.31 -3.83 -17.51
CA LEU A 24 7.11 -3.46 -18.68
C LEU A 24 7.87 -2.13 -18.46
N LEU A 25 7.22 -1.14 -17.86
CA LEU A 25 7.83 0.15 -17.56
C LEU A 25 8.93 0.03 -16.49
N SER A 26 8.74 -0.83 -15.49
CA SER A 26 9.75 -1.12 -14.46
C SER A 26 11.05 -1.63 -15.10
N ILE A 27 10.96 -2.56 -16.05
CA ILE A 27 12.12 -3.11 -16.76
C ILE A 27 12.83 -2.01 -17.58
N ARG A 28 12.08 -1.11 -18.21
CA ARG A 28 12.66 -0.03 -19.04
C ARG A 28 13.32 1.08 -18.22
N LEU A 29 12.78 1.41 -17.06
CA LEU A 29 13.25 2.49 -16.21
C LEU A 29 14.29 2.04 -15.17
N GLY A 30 14.43 0.72 -14.94
CA GLY A 30 15.33 0.17 -13.93
C GLY A 30 14.87 0.44 -12.49
N ILE A 31 13.57 0.65 -12.28
CA ILE A 31 12.94 0.90 -10.97
C ILE A 31 12.25 -0.39 -10.49
N SER A 32 12.11 -0.56 -9.17
CA SER A 32 11.35 -1.68 -8.58
C SER A 32 9.96 -1.84 -9.20
N VAL A 33 9.59 -3.08 -9.50
CA VAL A 33 8.27 -3.45 -10.05
C VAL A 33 7.16 -2.95 -9.13
N ALA A 34 7.24 -3.24 -7.83
CA ALA A 34 6.24 -2.86 -6.85
C ALA A 34 6.03 -1.33 -6.78
N LEU A 35 7.11 -0.54 -6.85
CA LEU A 35 6.98 0.92 -6.83
C LEU A 35 6.24 1.42 -8.07
N THR A 36 6.55 0.84 -9.23
CA THR A 36 5.92 1.22 -10.50
C THR A 36 4.44 0.84 -10.53
N GLU A 37 4.09 -0.33 -9.97
CA GLU A 37 2.69 -0.77 -9.81
C GLU A 37 1.89 0.14 -8.89
N ILE A 38 2.46 0.56 -7.75
CA ILE A 38 1.80 1.48 -6.82
C ILE A 38 1.55 2.84 -7.49
N VAL A 39 2.53 3.39 -8.21
CA VAL A 39 2.39 4.69 -8.88
C VAL A 39 1.34 4.63 -9.99
N LEU A 40 1.38 3.62 -10.85
CA LEU A 40 0.39 3.48 -11.92
C LEU A 40 -1.00 3.16 -11.38
N GLY A 41 -1.11 2.34 -10.33
CA GLY A 41 -2.36 2.09 -9.63
C GLY A 41 -2.96 3.38 -9.04
N ALA A 42 -2.12 4.21 -8.40
CA ALA A 42 -2.55 5.51 -7.89
C ALA A 42 -3.02 6.46 -9.00
N ILE A 43 -2.29 6.53 -10.12
CA ILE A 43 -2.69 7.34 -11.28
C ILE A 43 -4.02 6.84 -11.85
N ALA A 44 -4.18 5.52 -12.02
CA ALA A 44 -5.40 4.93 -12.55
C ALA A 44 -6.60 5.16 -11.63
N GLY A 45 -6.43 5.01 -10.31
CA GLY A 45 -7.49 5.32 -9.33
C GLY A 45 -7.91 6.79 -9.37
N ASN A 46 -6.96 7.73 -9.43
CA ASN A 46 -7.25 9.17 -9.37
C ASN A 46 -7.73 9.76 -10.71
N VAL A 47 -7.21 9.27 -11.84
CA VAL A 47 -7.49 9.85 -13.18
C VAL A 47 -8.61 9.10 -13.89
N LEU A 48 -8.64 7.76 -13.79
CA LEU A 48 -9.64 6.93 -14.47
C LEU A 48 -10.84 6.60 -13.58
N GLY A 49 -10.79 6.94 -12.28
CA GLY A 49 -11.85 6.64 -11.32
C GLY A 49 -12.03 5.14 -11.08
N LEU A 50 -10.95 4.35 -11.22
CA LEU A 50 -11.00 2.91 -10.97
C LEU A 50 -11.09 2.64 -9.46
N GLU A 51 -12.25 2.18 -9.02
CA GLU A 51 -12.44 1.75 -7.63
C GLU A 51 -12.13 0.26 -7.46
N PRO A 52 -11.45 -0.11 -6.36
CA PRO A 52 -11.25 -1.51 -6.00
C PRO A 52 -12.59 -2.11 -5.58
N ASN A 53 -12.98 -3.19 -6.24
CA ASN A 53 -14.14 -3.99 -5.85
C ASN A 53 -13.70 -5.19 -4.98
N GLU A 54 -14.66 -6.00 -4.56
CA GLU A 54 -14.46 -7.09 -3.60
C GLU A 54 -13.35 -8.08 -3.97
N TRP A 55 -13.26 -8.53 -5.24
CA TRP A 55 -12.21 -9.46 -5.65
C TRP A 55 -10.81 -8.82 -5.67
N VAL A 56 -10.68 -7.53 -6.02
CA VAL A 56 -9.40 -6.82 -5.94
C VAL A 56 -8.96 -6.65 -4.48
N ASN A 57 -9.89 -6.30 -3.59
CA ASN A 57 -9.58 -6.22 -2.15
C ASN A 57 -9.18 -7.58 -1.57
N PHE A 58 -9.84 -8.66 -1.99
CA PHE A 58 -9.44 -10.01 -1.62
C PHE A 58 -8.02 -10.34 -2.10
N LEU A 59 -7.70 -10.06 -3.37
CA LEU A 59 -6.36 -10.30 -3.93
C LEU A 59 -5.29 -9.45 -3.25
N ALA A 60 -5.58 -8.19 -2.91
CA ALA A 60 -4.66 -7.31 -2.18
C ALA A 60 -4.36 -7.85 -0.77
N ALA A 61 -5.39 -8.31 -0.05
CA ALA A 61 -5.23 -8.91 1.27
C ALA A 61 -4.46 -10.24 1.18
N LEU A 62 -4.83 -11.11 0.25
CA LEU A 62 -4.16 -12.38 0.00
C LEU A 62 -2.68 -12.15 -0.36
N GLY A 63 -2.40 -11.26 -1.31
CA GLY A 63 -1.06 -10.93 -1.76
C GLY A 63 -0.17 -10.38 -0.65
N SER A 64 -0.70 -9.49 0.19
CA SER A 64 0.02 -8.96 1.36
C SER A 64 0.43 -10.08 2.32
N VAL A 65 -0.50 -10.97 2.68
CA VAL A 65 -0.21 -12.10 3.56
C VAL A 65 0.78 -13.07 2.90
N LEU A 66 0.57 -13.43 1.63
CA LEU A 66 1.41 -14.37 0.90
C LEU A 66 2.86 -13.87 0.77
N LEU A 67 3.07 -12.62 0.36
CA LEU A 67 4.42 -12.06 0.18
C LEU A 67 5.18 -12.00 1.51
N THR A 68 4.50 -11.64 2.60
CA THR A 68 5.12 -11.59 3.92
C THR A 68 5.47 -12.99 4.44
N ASN A 69 4.63 -13.99 4.15
CA ASN A 69 4.93 -15.39 4.49
C ASN A 69 6.04 -15.98 3.62
N LEU A 70 6.09 -15.64 2.33
CA LEU A 70 7.11 -16.14 1.41
C LEU A 70 8.49 -15.56 1.77
N ALA A 71 8.54 -14.28 2.14
CA ALA A 71 9.73 -13.68 2.73
C ALA A 71 10.15 -14.39 4.03
N GLY A 72 9.20 -14.79 4.88
CA GLY A 72 9.49 -15.59 6.08
C GLY A 72 9.98 -17.01 5.79
N ALA A 73 9.48 -17.63 4.71
CA ALA A 73 9.85 -18.98 4.30
C ALA A 73 11.26 -19.04 3.67
N GLU A 74 11.72 -17.95 3.07
CA GLU A 74 13.08 -17.81 2.52
C GLU A 74 14.15 -17.65 3.62
N VAL A 75 13.77 -17.29 4.84
CA VAL A 75 14.72 -17.06 5.94
C VAL A 75 15.21 -18.37 6.57
N GLU A 76 16.53 -18.57 6.54
CA GLU A 76 17.17 -19.71 7.18
C GLU A 76 17.17 -19.61 8.73
N PRO A 77 16.59 -20.61 9.46
CA PRO A 77 16.42 -20.53 10.91
C PRO A 77 17.74 -20.61 11.70
N TRP A 78 18.78 -21.21 11.12
CA TRP A 78 20.10 -21.29 11.74
C TRP A 78 20.77 -19.91 11.82
N VAL A 79 20.78 -19.12 10.73
CA VAL A 79 21.33 -17.75 10.72
C VAL A 79 20.58 -16.87 11.72
N LEU A 80 19.24 -16.97 11.72
CA LEU A 80 18.39 -16.18 12.60
C LEU A 80 18.72 -16.42 14.08
N ARG A 81 18.99 -17.67 14.47
CA ARG A 81 19.42 -18.01 15.85
C ARG A 81 20.82 -17.48 16.16
N ALA A 82 21.75 -17.56 15.21
CA ALA A 82 23.12 -17.08 15.39
C ALA A 82 23.22 -15.54 15.52
N ARG A 83 22.29 -14.81 14.92
CA ARG A 83 22.25 -13.32 14.86
C ARG A 83 20.98 -12.72 15.45
N PHE A 84 20.39 -13.41 16.43
CA PHE A 84 19.08 -13.03 16.97
C PHE A 84 19.08 -11.62 17.57
N ARG A 85 20.17 -11.24 18.28
CA ARG A 85 20.27 -9.93 18.93
C ARG A 85 20.34 -8.80 17.91
N GLU A 86 21.13 -8.99 16.86
CA GLU A 86 21.28 -8.05 15.75
C GLU A 86 19.95 -7.90 15.00
N THR A 87 19.31 -9.02 14.60
CA THR A 87 18.03 -8.97 13.87
C THR A 87 16.92 -8.33 14.69
N VAL A 88 16.78 -8.68 15.98
CA VAL A 88 15.74 -8.10 16.85
C VAL A 88 15.99 -6.62 17.11
N SER A 89 17.24 -6.21 17.33
CA SER A 89 17.57 -4.79 17.55
C SER A 89 17.31 -3.95 16.31
N ILE A 90 17.70 -4.42 15.12
CA ILE A 90 17.40 -3.72 13.85
C ILE A 90 15.89 -3.66 13.63
N GLY A 91 15.16 -4.74 13.87
CA GLY A 91 13.69 -4.76 13.76
C GLY A 91 13.00 -3.79 14.71
N LEU A 92 13.40 -3.79 15.99
CA LEU A 92 12.86 -2.86 16.99
C LEU A 92 13.16 -1.41 16.65
N VAL A 93 14.39 -1.11 16.21
CA VAL A 93 14.77 0.25 15.81
C VAL A 93 14.00 0.68 14.55
N ALA A 94 13.89 -0.20 13.55
CA ALA A 94 13.14 0.06 12.32
C ALA A 94 11.64 0.28 12.56
N PHE A 95 11.07 -0.32 13.61
CA PHE A 95 9.69 -0.08 14.02
C PHE A 95 9.54 1.17 14.90
N ALA A 96 10.38 1.31 15.92
CA ALA A 96 10.28 2.40 16.90
C ALA A 96 10.64 3.77 16.30
N ALA A 97 11.63 3.83 15.40
CA ALA A 97 12.08 5.08 14.80
C ALA A 97 10.97 5.80 13.99
N PRO A 98 10.30 5.18 13.00
CA PRO A 98 9.21 5.83 12.29
C PRO A 98 7.99 6.08 13.17
N PHE A 99 7.70 5.21 14.15
CA PHE A 99 6.61 5.41 15.10
C PHE A 99 6.82 6.66 15.96
N LEU A 100 7.98 6.79 16.60
CA LEU A 100 8.34 7.96 17.39
C LEU A 100 8.49 9.19 16.50
N GLY A 101 9.02 9.04 15.29
CA GLY A 101 9.10 10.12 14.30
C GLY A 101 7.73 10.70 13.96
N ALA A 102 6.74 9.86 13.66
CA ALA A 102 5.37 10.29 13.41
C ALA A 102 4.72 10.92 14.67
N PHE A 103 4.89 10.30 15.84
CA PHE A 103 4.37 10.81 17.11
C PHE A 103 4.95 12.20 17.46
N LEU A 104 6.27 12.35 17.36
CA LEU A 104 6.96 13.63 17.60
C LEU A 104 6.58 14.68 16.56
N SER A 105 6.37 14.28 15.30
CA SER A 105 5.90 15.19 14.25
C SER A 105 4.52 15.74 14.60
N CYS A 106 3.60 14.90 15.06
CA CYS A 106 2.28 15.33 15.54
C CYS A 106 2.36 16.23 16.79
N TRP A 107 3.27 15.91 17.73
CA TRP A 107 3.45 16.70 18.95
C TRP A 107 4.07 18.08 18.68
N ARG A 108 5.07 18.15 17.79
CA ARG A 108 5.92 19.33 17.59
C ARG A 108 5.34 20.31 16.57
N TRP A 109 4.67 19.83 15.53
CA TRP A 109 4.12 20.69 14.49
C TRP A 109 2.72 21.19 14.89
N PRO A 110 2.46 22.51 14.87
CA PRO A 110 1.14 23.08 15.16
C PRO A 110 0.16 22.87 13.99
N ALA A 111 0.10 21.68 13.40
CA ALA A 111 -0.89 21.34 12.39
C ALA A 111 -2.31 21.12 12.99
N GLY A 112 -2.49 21.36 14.30
CA GLY A 112 -3.78 21.20 14.99
C GLY A 112 -4.14 19.76 15.39
N TRP A 113 -3.16 18.85 15.40
CA TRP A 113 -3.37 17.44 15.71
C TRP A 113 -3.46 17.27 17.23
N SER A 114 -4.65 17.00 17.76
CA SER A 114 -4.82 16.65 19.17
C SER A 114 -4.34 15.23 19.42
N LEU A 115 -3.77 14.97 20.60
CA LEU A 115 -3.35 13.63 21.05
C LEU A 115 -4.53 12.64 21.10
N SER A 116 -5.75 13.15 21.08
CA SER A 116 -7.00 12.41 20.90
C SER A 116 -7.31 12.19 19.42
N CYS A 117 -6.37 11.68 18.62
CA CYS A 117 -6.69 11.30 17.25
C CYS A 117 -7.29 9.88 17.19
N GLY A 118 -8.42 9.71 17.88
CA GLY A 118 -9.52 8.85 17.45
C GLY A 118 -10.53 9.60 16.57
N GLY A 119 -10.26 10.87 16.23
CA GLY A 119 -11.16 11.72 15.46
C GLY A 119 -10.41 12.79 14.68
N CYS A 120 -9.89 12.43 13.51
CA CYS A 120 -9.64 13.38 12.44
C CYS A 120 -10.99 13.77 11.82
N GLN A 121 -11.75 14.63 12.49
CA GLN A 121 -12.82 15.42 11.88
C GLN A 121 -12.54 16.90 12.11
N ARG A 122 -11.77 17.48 11.20
CA ARG A 122 -11.93 18.87 10.77
C ARG A 122 -11.25 19.05 9.40
N GLY A 123 -12.04 18.87 8.33
CA GLY A 123 -11.71 19.39 7.00
C GLY A 123 -11.94 18.46 5.80
N THR A 124 -13.19 18.41 5.32
CA THR A 124 -13.58 18.43 3.89
C THR A 124 -13.62 17.18 2.97
N TRP A 125 -13.37 15.93 3.39
CA TRP A 125 -13.50 14.78 2.46
C TRP A 125 -14.78 13.93 2.58
N ALA A 126 -15.69 14.25 3.49
CA ALA A 126 -17.03 13.65 3.51
C ALA A 126 -18.03 14.60 2.83
N ARG A 127 -18.15 14.54 1.50
CA ARG A 127 -19.43 14.87 0.86
C ARG A 127 -20.29 13.61 0.89
N PRO A 128 -21.43 13.58 1.60
CA PRO A 128 -22.46 12.61 1.27
C PRO A 128 -23.06 13.06 -0.08
N SER A 129 -22.80 12.32 -1.16
CA SER A 129 -23.56 12.49 -2.40
C SER A 129 -24.95 11.88 -2.22
N PRO A 130 -26.04 12.62 -2.51
CA PRO A 130 -27.38 12.06 -2.50
C PRO A 130 -27.76 11.64 -3.92
N TRP A 131 -27.10 10.60 -4.45
CA TRP A 131 -27.51 9.84 -5.64
C TRP A 131 -26.96 8.43 -5.53
#